data_AF-Q0UKE1-F1
#
_entry.id   AF-Q0UKE1-F1
#
_cell.length_a   1.000
_cell.length_b   1.000
_cell.length_c   1.000
_cell.angle_alpha   90.00
_cell.angle_beta   90.00
_cell.angle_gamma   90.00
#
_symmetry.space_group_name_H-M   'P 1'
#
loop_
_entity.id
_entity.type
_entity.pdbx_description
1 polymer ?
#
loop_
_entity_poly.entity_id
_entity_poly.type
_entity_poly.pdbx_seq_one_letter_code
_entity_poly.pdbx_strand_id
1 'polypeptide(L)'
;MVEASSHNDQSPRNIEEVLMNFPYQNKIKLLGRISLPYKEPSPLSPAPRTRGAILAIEGDDVAAVKELSQWLNDRLAKDTESQYRPRLVEPPQTPIEQDSSFEEYLDLIKAWHGKSKEMIQYITTPVDSPPSSQDTVMADKDSDKDTEKELSDIDRKDSATSSDSPALAAASTSPSLDAASVAKPIVILPTFQLAASVTYASRIPIQDAYSCTDHWQWMATLWRGTVGPDLTIYVKMYEKDAGVSKPEMDDANRCLTIGKEKDGRFSDADLRRVGFEVSEFINGMASKSM
;
A
#
# COMPACT_ATOMS: atom_id res chain seq x y z
N MET A 1 -3.10 -34.30 -48.29
CA MET A 1 -3.33 -32.83 -48.34
C MET A 1 -3.71 -32.45 -46.93
N VAL A 2 -2.77 -31.93 -46.15
CA VAL A 2 -2.97 -31.56 -44.74
C VAL A 2 -2.97 -30.04 -44.74
N GLU A 3 -4.13 -29.47 -44.44
CA GLU A 3 -4.35 -28.03 -44.38
C GLU A 3 -3.77 -27.52 -43.05
N ALA A 4 -2.76 -26.66 -43.14
CA ALA A 4 -2.14 -26.05 -41.98
C ALA A 4 -3.03 -24.89 -41.51
N SER A 5 -3.61 -25.02 -40.31
CA SER A 5 -4.33 -23.95 -39.63
C SER A 5 -3.36 -22.79 -39.32
N SER A 6 -3.43 -21.73 -40.12
CA SER A 6 -2.77 -20.46 -39.87
C SER A 6 -3.36 -19.81 -38.61
N HIS A 7 -2.69 -19.99 -37.47
CA HIS A 7 -2.89 -19.09 -36.32
C HIS A 7 -2.40 -17.70 -36.75
N ASN A 8 -3.32 -16.74 -36.73
CA ASN A 8 -3.10 -15.36 -37.13
C ASN A 8 -2.25 -14.65 -36.05
N ASP A 9 -0.93 -14.78 -36.13
CA ASP A 9 0.02 -13.96 -35.36
C ASP A 9 0.00 -12.52 -35.89
N GLN A 10 -0.99 -11.74 -35.46
CA GLN A 10 -0.97 -10.30 -35.68
C GLN A 10 0.07 -9.68 -34.74
N SER A 11 1.12 -9.09 -35.31
CA SER A 11 2.05 -8.27 -34.55
C SER A 11 1.30 -7.10 -33.89
N PRO A 12 1.64 -6.74 -32.64
CA PRO A 12 0.92 -5.71 -31.90
C PRO A 12 1.00 -4.35 -32.60
N ARG A 13 -0.11 -3.61 -32.58
CA ARG A 13 -0.30 -2.38 -33.38
C ARG A 13 0.13 -1.11 -32.63
N ASN A 14 0.23 -1.15 -31.30
CA ASN A 14 0.65 -0.02 -30.46
C ASN A 14 1.36 -0.46 -29.16
N ILE A 15 1.95 0.50 -28.44
CA ILE A 15 2.71 0.25 -27.19
C ILE A 15 1.82 -0.41 -26.14
N GLU A 16 0.59 0.06 -25.98
CA GLU A 16 -0.37 -0.48 -25.00
C GLU A 16 -0.62 -1.97 -25.21
N GLU A 17 -0.84 -2.40 -26.44
CA GLU A 17 -1.05 -3.82 -26.78
C GLU A 17 0.19 -4.68 -26.48
N VAL A 18 1.39 -4.17 -26.79
CA VAL A 18 2.65 -4.85 -26.41
C VAL A 18 2.73 -5.02 -24.90
N LEU A 19 2.44 -3.96 -24.15
CA LEU A 19 2.49 -4.00 -22.70
C LEU A 19 1.39 -4.88 -22.12
N MET A 20 0.17 -4.88 -22.64
CA MET A 20 -0.90 -5.79 -22.20
C MET A 20 -0.51 -7.26 -22.38
N ASN A 21 0.13 -7.59 -23.51
CA ASN A 21 0.61 -8.94 -23.79
C ASN A 21 1.88 -9.33 -23.01
N PHE A 22 2.59 -8.35 -22.43
CA PHE A 22 3.74 -8.64 -21.57
C PHE A 22 3.26 -9.29 -20.25
N PRO A 23 3.73 -10.51 -19.89
CA PRO A 23 3.18 -11.26 -18.76
C PRO A 23 3.19 -10.46 -17.45
N TYR A 24 2.02 -10.33 -16.82
CA TYR A 24 1.86 -9.52 -15.60
C TYR A 24 2.75 -10.04 -14.45
N GLN A 25 3.02 -11.35 -14.38
CA GLN A 25 3.91 -11.92 -13.37
C GLN A 25 5.32 -11.35 -13.49
N ASN A 26 5.81 -11.16 -14.72
CA ASN A 26 7.13 -10.54 -14.94
C ASN A 26 7.12 -9.07 -14.49
N LYS A 27 6.00 -8.37 -14.72
CA LYS A 27 5.86 -6.98 -14.29
C LYS A 27 5.85 -6.85 -12.76
N ILE A 28 5.04 -7.66 -12.08
CA ILE A 28 4.96 -7.71 -10.61
C ILE A 28 6.32 -8.11 -10.02
N LYS A 29 6.97 -9.13 -10.58
CA LYS A 29 8.31 -9.57 -10.15
C LYS A 29 9.34 -8.45 -10.26
N LEU A 30 9.33 -7.68 -11.35
CA LEU A 30 10.25 -6.56 -11.51
C LEU A 30 9.96 -5.44 -10.51
N LEU A 31 8.69 -5.04 -10.36
CA LEU A 31 8.28 -4.00 -9.40
C LEU A 31 8.64 -4.38 -7.96
N GLY A 32 8.44 -5.65 -7.58
CA GLY A 32 8.85 -6.18 -6.27
C GLY A 32 10.36 -6.17 -6.02
N ARG A 33 11.20 -6.00 -7.06
CA ARG A 33 12.65 -5.79 -6.93
C ARG A 33 13.03 -4.31 -6.92
N ILE A 34 12.21 -3.44 -7.50
CA ILE A 34 12.41 -1.98 -7.56
C ILE A 34 11.99 -1.33 -6.24
N SER A 35 10.77 -1.66 -5.80
CA SER A 35 10.13 -1.12 -4.60
C SER A 35 9.94 -2.25 -3.61
N LEU A 36 10.84 -2.33 -2.63
CA LEU A 36 10.77 -3.35 -1.59
C LEU A 36 9.69 -2.97 -0.57
N PRO A 37 8.94 -3.94 -0.04
CA PRO A 37 8.12 -3.69 1.14
C PRO A 37 8.95 -3.24 2.32
N TYR A 38 8.29 -2.54 3.22
CA TYR A 38 8.91 -2.02 4.42
C TYR A 38 9.49 -3.16 5.26
N LYS A 39 10.80 -3.07 5.52
CA LYS A 39 11.52 -3.89 6.48
C LYS A 39 11.69 -3.08 7.75
N GLU A 40 11.49 -3.71 8.90
CA GLU A 40 11.75 -3.07 10.18
C GLU A 40 13.22 -2.59 10.25
N PRO A 41 13.47 -1.48 10.94
CA PRO A 41 14.82 -0.98 11.11
C PRO A 41 15.69 -2.02 11.83
N SER A 42 17.01 -1.92 11.62
CA SER A 42 18.04 -2.79 12.21
C SER A 42 17.73 -3.18 13.66
N PRO A 43 18.10 -4.37 14.15
CA PRO A 43 17.89 -4.80 15.55
C PRO A 43 18.52 -3.87 16.61
N LEU A 44 19.36 -2.92 16.21
CA LEU A 44 19.90 -1.86 17.06
C LEU A 44 18.93 -0.68 17.27
N SER A 45 17.86 -0.58 16.47
CA SER A 45 16.80 0.40 16.59
C SER A 45 15.60 -0.22 17.33
N PRO A 46 14.83 0.57 18.10
CA PRO A 46 13.60 0.06 18.71
C PRO A 46 12.67 -0.47 17.61
N ALA A 47 12.30 -1.75 17.70
CA ALA A 47 11.32 -2.34 16.80
C ALA A 47 9.98 -1.60 16.94
N PRO A 48 9.26 -1.33 15.85
CA PRO A 48 7.93 -0.75 15.96
C PRO A 48 7.05 -1.70 16.77
N ARG A 49 6.29 -1.15 17.72
CA ARG A 49 5.37 -1.92 18.57
C ARG A 49 4.30 -2.67 17.76
N THR A 50 4.08 -2.30 16.50
CA THR A 50 3.14 -2.97 15.59
C THR A 50 3.68 -2.92 14.16
N ARG A 51 3.52 -4.01 13.42
CA ARG A 51 3.79 -4.10 11.99
C ARG A 51 2.52 -4.55 11.27
N GLY A 52 1.80 -3.59 10.71
CA GLY A 52 0.66 -3.81 9.82
C GLY A 52 1.08 -4.02 8.37
N ALA A 53 0.16 -4.19 7.40
CA ALA A 53 0.48 -4.59 6.02
C ALA A 53 0.10 -3.57 4.94
N ILE A 54 0.82 -3.56 3.82
CA ILE A 54 0.48 -2.84 2.59
C ILE A 54 0.09 -3.87 1.53
N LEU A 55 -1.16 -3.82 1.08
CA LEU A 55 -1.72 -4.70 0.06
C LEU A 55 -1.93 -3.89 -1.22
N ALA A 56 -1.41 -4.36 -2.34
CA ALA A 56 -1.75 -3.83 -3.66
C ALA A 56 -2.79 -4.72 -4.33
N ILE A 57 -3.78 -4.12 -4.98
CA ILE A 57 -4.75 -4.81 -5.82
C ILE A 57 -4.61 -4.27 -7.23
N GLU A 58 -4.18 -5.14 -8.13
CA GLU A 58 -3.89 -4.85 -9.53
C GLU A 58 -4.70 -5.80 -10.41
N GLY A 59 -4.79 -5.57 -11.71
CA GLY A 59 -5.53 -6.48 -12.59
C GLY A 59 -5.80 -5.92 -13.97
N ASP A 60 -6.45 -6.74 -14.80
CA ASP A 60 -6.74 -6.36 -16.19
C ASP A 60 -7.90 -5.34 -16.30
N ASP A 61 -8.76 -5.26 -15.27
CA ASP A 61 -9.92 -4.36 -15.24
C ASP A 61 -9.96 -3.51 -13.96
N VAL A 62 -10.01 -2.19 -14.14
CA VAL A 62 -9.99 -1.21 -13.05
C VAL A 62 -11.26 -1.29 -12.19
N ALA A 63 -12.42 -1.59 -12.80
CA ALA A 63 -13.66 -1.71 -12.06
C ALA A 63 -13.64 -2.94 -11.12
N ALA A 64 -13.14 -4.08 -11.61
CA ALA A 64 -12.94 -5.29 -10.84
C ALA A 64 -11.93 -5.10 -9.70
N VAL A 65 -10.82 -4.39 -9.96
CA VAL A 65 -9.84 -4.01 -8.93
C VAL A 65 -10.50 -3.18 -7.83
N LYS A 66 -11.32 -2.18 -8.19
CA LYS A 66 -12.03 -1.35 -7.22
C LYS A 66 -13.07 -2.15 -6.43
N GLU A 67 -13.83 -3.02 -7.09
CA GLU A 67 -14.79 -3.92 -6.46
C GLU A 67 -14.11 -4.81 -5.40
N LEU A 68 -13.01 -5.48 -5.75
CA LEU A 68 -12.28 -6.33 -4.82
C LEU A 68 -11.67 -5.53 -3.66
N SER A 69 -11.15 -4.33 -3.96
CA SER A 69 -10.55 -3.46 -2.95
C SER A 69 -11.56 -3.03 -1.89
N GLN A 70 -12.75 -2.63 -2.32
CA GLN A 70 -13.84 -2.29 -1.41
C GLN A 70 -14.30 -3.51 -0.62
N TRP A 71 -14.49 -4.65 -1.30
CA TRP A 71 -14.90 -5.88 -0.64
C TRP A 71 -13.90 -6.31 0.44
N LEU A 72 -12.60 -6.25 0.16
CA LEU A 72 -11.55 -6.65 1.11
C LEU A 72 -11.49 -5.69 2.30
N ASN A 73 -11.60 -4.38 2.04
CA ASN A 73 -11.68 -3.37 3.09
C ASN A 73 -12.86 -3.65 4.05
N ASP A 74 -14.05 -3.87 3.50
CA ASP A 74 -15.25 -4.13 4.30
C ASP A 74 -15.17 -5.47 5.04
N ARG A 75 -14.59 -6.48 4.41
CA ARG A 75 -14.39 -7.80 5.02
C ARG A 75 -13.46 -7.73 6.23
N LEU A 76 -12.31 -7.07 6.09
CA LEU A 76 -11.34 -6.92 7.17
C LEU A 76 -11.88 -6.01 8.29
N ALA A 77 -12.69 -5.01 7.96
CA ALA A 77 -13.31 -4.11 8.94
C ALA A 77 -14.43 -4.79 9.76
N LYS A 78 -15.11 -5.79 9.17
CA LYS A 78 -16.17 -6.57 9.83
C LYS A 78 -15.63 -7.69 10.72
N ASP A 79 -14.32 -7.91 10.75
CA ASP A 79 -13.74 -8.96 11.58
C ASP A 79 -14.04 -8.67 13.05
N THR A 80 -14.88 -9.52 13.65
CA THR A 80 -15.53 -9.29 14.95
C THR A 80 -14.56 -9.20 16.11
N GLU A 81 -13.33 -9.68 15.93
CA GLU A 81 -12.26 -9.61 16.93
C GLU A 81 -11.50 -8.27 16.90
N SER A 82 -11.90 -7.32 16.04
CA SER A 82 -11.18 -6.05 15.82
C SER A 82 -9.69 -6.26 15.48
N GLN A 83 -9.36 -7.39 14.85
CA GLN A 83 -7.98 -7.80 14.58
C GLN A 83 -7.28 -6.85 13.59
N TYR A 84 -8.04 -6.26 12.67
CA TYR A 84 -7.52 -5.44 11.58
C TYR A 84 -8.11 -4.04 11.59
N ARG A 85 -7.30 -3.08 11.14
CA ARG A 85 -7.72 -1.70 10.86
C ARG A 85 -7.40 -1.37 9.41
N PRO A 86 -8.24 -1.81 8.46
CA PRO A 86 -8.03 -1.53 7.04
C PRO A 86 -8.28 -0.07 6.71
N ARG A 87 -7.51 0.43 5.75
CA ARG A 87 -7.66 1.75 5.15
C ARG A 87 -7.46 1.62 3.65
N LEU A 88 -8.54 1.83 2.91
CA LEU A 88 -8.47 2.04 1.47
C LEU A 88 -7.82 3.40 1.20
N VAL A 89 -6.75 3.41 0.42
CA VAL A 89 -5.99 4.61 0.06
C VAL A 89 -6.25 4.98 -1.38
N GLU A 90 -6.34 6.29 -1.65
CA GLU A 90 -6.54 6.80 -3.01
C GLU A 90 -5.37 6.40 -3.93
N PRO A 91 -5.65 5.74 -5.06
CA PRO A 91 -4.64 5.24 -5.99
C PRO A 91 -3.82 6.36 -6.65
N PRO A 92 -2.67 6.02 -7.28
CA PRO A 92 -1.99 6.91 -8.20
C PRO A 92 -2.96 7.41 -9.26
N GLN A 93 -3.09 8.73 -9.38
CA GLN A 93 -3.94 9.32 -10.38
C GLN A 93 -3.23 9.23 -11.73
N THR A 94 -3.77 8.41 -12.61
CA THR A 94 -3.35 8.36 -14.01
C THR A 94 -4.18 9.35 -14.82
N PRO A 95 -3.62 9.98 -15.86
CA PRO A 95 -4.37 10.91 -16.68
C PRO A 95 -5.59 10.21 -17.30
N ILE A 96 -6.64 10.95 -17.59
CA ILE A 96 -7.79 10.43 -18.36
C ILE A 96 -7.54 10.63 -19.86
N GLU A 97 -6.79 11.68 -20.20
CA GLU A 97 -6.46 12.06 -21.57
C GLU A 97 -5.38 11.17 -22.18
N GLN A 98 -5.42 11.07 -23.50
CA GLN A 98 -4.58 10.16 -24.27
C GLN A 98 -3.12 10.61 -24.31
N ASP A 99 -2.88 11.91 -24.20
CA ASP A 99 -1.55 12.49 -24.12
C ASP A 99 -1.17 12.66 -22.65
N SER A 100 -0.04 12.05 -22.26
CA SER A 100 0.54 12.20 -20.94
C SER A 100 2.00 12.60 -21.11
N SER A 101 2.44 13.54 -20.30
CA SER A 101 3.82 14.04 -20.33
C SER A 101 4.71 13.27 -19.36
N PHE A 102 6.02 13.33 -19.59
CA PHE A 102 6.99 12.74 -18.68
C PHE A 102 7.06 13.52 -17.36
N GLU A 103 6.86 14.84 -17.42
CA GLU A 103 6.79 15.73 -16.27
C GLU A 103 5.66 15.34 -15.30
N GLU A 104 4.47 15.06 -15.81
CA GLU A 104 3.34 14.58 -14.99
C GLU A 104 3.66 13.25 -14.29
N TYR A 105 4.37 12.34 -14.97
CA TYR A 105 4.80 11.10 -14.35
C TYR A 105 5.82 11.36 -13.23
N LEU A 106 6.79 12.26 -13.43
CA LEU A 106 7.75 12.64 -12.40
C LEU A 106 7.06 13.27 -11.18
N ASP A 107 6.05 14.11 -11.39
CA ASP A 107 5.26 14.70 -10.30
C ASP A 107 4.46 13.64 -9.53
N LEU A 108 3.88 12.67 -10.25
CA LEU A 108 3.23 11.50 -9.63
C LEU A 108 4.23 10.74 -8.75
N ILE A 109 5.40 10.39 -9.29
CA ILE A 109 6.45 9.66 -8.55
C ILE A 109 6.87 10.44 -7.30
N LYS A 110 7.12 11.75 -7.43
CA LYS A 110 7.47 12.62 -6.31
C LYS A 110 6.40 12.62 -5.21
N ALA A 111 5.12 12.73 -5.59
CA ALA A 111 4.02 12.65 -4.64
C ALA A 111 3.99 11.30 -3.89
N TRP A 112 4.26 10.20 -4.59
CA TRP A 112 4.26 8.86 -4.00
C TRP A 112 5.43 8.56 -3.08
N HIS A 113 6.57 9.25 -3.22
CA HIS A 113 7.59 9.25 -2.18
C HIS A 113 7.10 9.86 -0.86
N GLY A 114 6.27 10.91 -0.93
CA GLY A 114 5.59 11.49 0.23
C GLY A 114 4.61 10.50 0.86
N LYS A 115 3.66 9.99 0.04
CA LYS A 115 2.66 9.00 0.48
C LYS A 115 3.29 7.73 1.06
N SER A 116 4.45 7.30 0.53
CA SER A 116 5.17 6.15 1.07
C SER A 116 5.54 6.32 2.54
N LYS A 117 5.97 7.53 2.95
CA LYS A 117 6.30 7.82 4.35
C LYS A 117 5.06 7.77 5.23
N GLU A 118 3.94 8.30 4.76
CA GLU A 118 2.65 8.26 5.47
C GLU A 118 2.16 6.82 5.64
N MET A 119 2.26 5.99 4.60
CA MET A 119 1.90 4.58 4.67
C MET A 119 2.78 3.82 5.67
N ILE A 120 4.10 4.03 5.63
CA ILE A 120 5.04 3.45 6.60
C ILE A 120 4.66 3.87 8.02
N GLN A 121 4.42 5.15 8.24
CA GLN A 121 4.00 5.65 9.55
C GLN A 121 2.70 4.98 10.01
N TYR A 122 1.69 4.87 9.13
CA TYR A 122 0.42 4.23 9.45
C TYR A 122 0.59 2.76 9.83
N ILE A 123 1.40 1.99 9.09
CA ILE A 123 1.58 0.55 9.36
C ILE A 123 2.49 0.26 10.56
N THR A 124 3.22 1.26 11.07
CA THR A 124 4.15 1.11 12.20
C THR A 124 3.74 1.80 13.50
N THR A 125 2.70 2.64 13.45
CA THR A 125 2.22 3.38 14.62
C THR A 125 1.08 2.61 15.30
N PRO A 126 1.24 2.21 16.58
CA PRO A 126 0.14 1.69 17.38
C PRO A 126 -0.91 2.79 17.58
N VAL A 127 -2.18 2.42 17.52
CA VAL A 127 -3.26 3.31 17.89
C VAL A 127 -3.70 2.94 19.30
N ASP A 128 -3.44 3.81 20.26
CA ASP A 128 -4.21 3.82 21.51
C ASP A 128 -5.67 4.13 21.11
N SER A 129 -6.62 3.39 21.68
CA SER A 129 -8.07 3.34 21.32
C SER A 129 -8.73 4.69 20.96
N PRO A 130 -9.83 4.69 20.19
CA PRO A 130 -10.16 5.75 19.22
C PRO A 130 -10.50 7.11 19.84
N PRO A 131 -10.26 8.23 19.13
CA PRO A 131 -10.84 9.51 19.50
C PRO A 131 -12.36 9.41 19.41
N SER A 132 -13.05 9.71 20.52
CA SER A 132 -14.49 9.91 20.50
C SER A 132 -14.85 10.96 19.46
N SER A 133 -15.87 10.69 18.66
CA SER A 133 -16.58 11.70 17.90
C SER A 133 -16.86 12.91 18.78
N GLN A 134 -16.23 14.05 18.48
CA GLN A 134 -16.74 15.33 18.93
C GLN A 134 -17.17 16.11 17.71
N ASP A 135 -18.47 16.35 17.71
CA ASP A 135 -19.22 17.20 16.82
C ASP A 135 -18.49 18.51 16.53
N THR A 136 -18.37 18.81 15.25
CA THR A 136 -18.29 20.19 14.78
C THR A 136 -19.58 20.91 15.16
N VAL A 137 -19.52 21.70 16.24
CA VAL A 137 -20.49 22.76 16.51
C VAL A 137 -19.73 24.07 16.71
N MET A 138 -20.20 25.08 15.99
CA MET A 138 -19.68 26.44 15.84
C MET A 138 -19.44 27.16 17.17
N ALA A 139 -18.38 27.98 17.23
CA ALA A 139 -18.42 29.25 17.95
C ALA A 139 -17.40 30.23 17.36
N ASP A 140 -17.93 31.10 16.51
CA ASP A 140 -17.40 32.39 16.11
C ASP A 140 -17.18 33.28 17.34
N LYS A 141 -15.98 33.83 17.53
CA LYS A 141 -15.78 35.11 18.23
C LYS A 141 -14.39 35.71 18.06
N ASP A 142 -14.35 36.79 17.28
CA ASP A 142 -13.35 37.85 17.27
C ASP A 142 -12.95 38.35 18.67
N SER A 143 -11.66 38.63 18.89
CA SER A 143 -11.18 39.84 19.59
C SER A 143 -9.66 40.07 19.41
N ASP A 144 -9.35 41.09 18.62
CA ASP A 144 -8.34 42.15 18.77
C ASP A 144 -6.98 41.93 19.49
N LYS A 145 -5.95 42.05 18.65
CA LYS A 145 -4.68 42.80 18.68
C LYS A 145 -4.22 43.64 19.90
N ASP A 146 -2.88 43.70 19.93
CA ASP A 146 -1.93 44.67 20.51
C ASP A 146 -1.77 44.64 22.03
N THR A 147 -0.57 44.43 22.59
CA THR A 147 0.49 45.44 22.58
C THR A 147 1.83 44.83 23.00
N GLU A 148 2.89 45.12 22.26
CA GLU A 148 4.30 44.89 22.62
C GLU A 148 4.74 45.76 23.80
N LYS A 149 5.60 45.25 24.69
CA LYS A 149 6.68 46.06 25.26
C LYS A 149 7.84 45.23 25.83
N GLU A 150 9.01 45.74 25.52
CA GLU A 150 10.37 45.23 25.69
C GLU A 150 10.91 45.11 27.12
N LEU A 151 11.88 44.18 27.22
CA LEU A 151 13.22 44.24 27.86
C LEU A 151 13.38 44.83 29.29
N SER A 152 14.02 44.04 30.16
CA SER A 152 15.28 44.44 30.85
C SER A 152 15.90 43.28 31.65
N ASP A 153 17.19 43.08 31.39
CA ASP A 153 18.32 42.87 32.32
C ASP A 153 18.23 41.83 33.45
N ILE A 154 18.96 40.71 33.36
CA ILE A 154 20.37 40.52 33.79
C ILE A 154 20.53 40.34 35.31
N ASP A 155 21.19 39.23 35.63
CA ASP A 155 22.14 38.97 36.73
C ASP A 155 21.74 38.17 37.97
N ARG A 156 22.60 37.17 38.22
CA ARG A 156 23.04 36.59 39.51
C ARG A 156 22.14 35.53 40.14
N LYS A 157 22.64 34.53 40.86
CA LYS A 157 23.96 33.91 41.10
C LYS A 157 23.65 32.77 42.09
N ASP A 158 24.36 31.65 41.92
CA ASP A 158 24.63 30.55 42.87
C ASP A 158 23.81 30.45 44.17
N SER A 159 23.22 29.28 44.42
CA SER A 159 23.57 28.53 45.64
C SER A 159 23.15 27.07 45.52
N ALA A 160 24.13 26.18 45.64
CA ALA A 160 23.94 24.78 45.97
C ALA A 160 23.49 24.64 47.44
N THR A 161 22.61 23.68 47.72
CA THR A 161 22.69 22.84 48.93
C THR A 161 21.84 21.60 48.76
N SER A 162 22.52 20.46 48.85
CA SER A 162 22.05 19.11 49.07
C SER A 162 21.21 18.97 50.35
N SER A 163 20.20 18.09 50.32
CA SER A 163 19.84 17.31 51.50
C SER A 163 19.37 15.92 51.09
N ASP A 164 20.20 14.97 51.49
CA ASP A 164 20.06 13.53 51.39
C ASP A 164 19.29 13.02 52.63
N SER A 165 18.34 12.08 52.47
CA SER A 165 18.06 11.01 53.44
C SER A 165 16.87 10.11 53.06
N PRO A 166 16.84 8.87 53.57
CA PRO A 166 16.36 7.69 52.82
C PRO A 166 15.08 7.06 53.43
N ALA A 167 14.38 6.25 52.64
CA ALA A 167 13.44 5.25 53.19
C ALA A 167 13.31 4.04 52.27
N LEU A 168 13.46 2.87 52.89
CA LEU A 168 13.42 1.53 52.32
C LEU A 168 12.00 1.08 51.92
N ALA A 169 11.99 0.19 50.93
CA ALA A 169 11.04 -0.90 50.72
C ALA A 169 9.58 -0.57 50.36
N ALA A 170 9.24 -0.84 49.10
CA ALA A 170 8.05 -1.61 48.78
C ALA A 170 8.28 -2.34 47.44
N ALA A 171 8.28 -3.68 47.50
CA ALA A 171 8.11 -4.50 46.33
C ALA A 171 6.73 -4.19 45.74
N SER A 172 6.70 -3.45 44.64
CA SER A 172 5.50 -3.25 43.84
C SER A 172 5.58 -4.21 42.67
N THR A 173 4.92 -5.36 42.85
CA THR A 173 4.41 -6.19 41.76
C THR A 173 3.79 -5.27 40.71
N SER A 174 4.51 -5.06 39.60
CA SER A 174 3.93 -4.39 38.44
C SER A 174 2.83 -5.33 37.93
N PRO A 175 1.56 -4.89 37.90
CA PRO A 175 0.54 -5.67 37.22
C PRO A 175 0.95 -5.70 35.74
N SER A 176 1.07 -6.90 35.20
CA SER A 176 1.06 -7.13 33.76
C SER A 176 -0.17 -6.43 33.21
N LEU A 177 0.03 -5.26 32.60
CA LEU A 177 -0.99 -4.64 31.78
C LEU A 177 -1.23 -5.62 30.64
N ASP A 178 -2.39 -6.27 30.71
CA ASP A 178 -2.91 -7.08 29.63
C ASP A 178 -2.71 -6.31 28.33
N ALA A 179 -1.94 -6.90 27.42
CA ALA A 179 -1.73 -6.38 26.09
C ALA A 179 -3.07 -6.40 25.38
N ALA A 180 -3.84 -5.31 25.51
CA ALA A 180 -4.96 -5.04 24.63
C ALA A 180 -4.42 -5.16 23.20
N SER A 181 -4.89 -6.16 22.45
CA SER A 181 -4.38 -6.45 21.11
C SER A 181 -4.68 -5.26 20.21
N VAL A 182 -3.65 -4.47 19.90
CA VAL A 182 -3.80 -3.33 18.99
C VAL A 182 -4.11 -3.88 17.60
N ALA A 183 -5.22 -3.46 17.02
CA ALA A 183 -5.65 -3.86 15.69
C ALA A 183 -4.52 -3.60 14.66
N LYS A 184 -4.20 -4.59 13.83
CA LYS A 184 -3.13 -4.49 12.83
C LYS A 184 -3.53 -3.49 11.75
N PRO A 185 -2.76 -2.41 11.51
CA PRO A 185 -3.08 -1.42 10.48
C PRO A 185 -2.86 -1.99 9.08
N ILE A 186 -3.88 -2.02 8.23
CA ILE A 186 -3.77 -2.53 6.86
C ILE A 186 -4.01 -1.40 5.87
N VAL A 187 -3.10 -1.18 4.94
CA VAL A 187 -3.26 -0.28 3.80
C VAL A 187 -3.67 -1.10 2.59
N ILE A 188 -4.73 -0.69 1.89
CA ILE A 188 -5.19 -1.32 0.65
C ILE A 188 -5.08 -0.28 -0.47
N LEU A 189 -4.34 -0.64 -1.53
CA LEU A 189 -4.04 0.21 -2.68
C LEU A 189 -4.61 -0.42 -3.96
N PRO A 190 -5.72 0.08 -4.51
CA PRO A 190 -6.11 -0.26 -5.88
C PRO A 190 -5.10 0.35 -6.87
N THR A 191 -4.90 -0.30 -8.03
CA THR A 191 -4.20 0.25 -9.21
C THR A 191 -2.91 1.02 -8.88
N PHE A 192 -1.96 0.38 -8.18
CA PHE A 192 -0.78 1.02 -7.61
C PHE A 192 0.34 1.18 -8.66
N GLN A 193 1.51 0.58 -8.46
CA GLN A 193 2.69 0.79 -9.29
C GLN A 193 2.53 0.15 -10.68
N LEU A 194 1.81 -0.97 -10.77
CA LEU A 194 1.69 -1.70 -12.02
C LEU A 194 0.81 -0.94 -13.00
N ALA A 195 -0.42 -0.59 -12.59
CA ALA A 195 -1.32 0.18 -13.43
C ALA A 195 -0.70 1.52 -13.85
N ALA A 196 -0.16 2.29 -12.90
CA ALA A 196 0.43 3.58 -13.20
C ALA A 196 1.62 3.50 -14.17
N SER A 197 2.56 2.59 -13.94
CA SER A 197 3.72 2.46 -14.83
C SER A 197 3.32 2.00 -16.24
N VAL A 198 2.34 1.11 -16.37
CA VAL A 198 1.82 0.68 -17.68
C VAL A 198 1.10 1.83 -18.40
N THR A 199 0.24 2.56 -17.70
CA THR A 199 -0.53 3.67 -18.31
C THR A 199 0.37 4.80 -18.80
N TYR A 200 1.37 5.21 -18.03
CA TYR A 200 2.29 6.27 -18.49
C TYR A 200 3.21 5.77 -19.60
N ALA A 201 3.75 4.54 -19.50
CA ALA A 201 4.60 3.97 -20.53
C ALA A 201 3.87 3.76 -21.87
N SER A 202 2.56 3.53 -21.87
CA SER A 202 1.78 3.37 -23.10
C SER A 202 1.42 4.69 -23.78
N ARG A 203 1.45 5.81 -23.05
CA ARG A 203 1.00 7.13 -23.52
C ARG A 203 2.12 8.11 -23.83
N ILE A 204 3.26 7.97 -23.17
CA ILE A 204 4.44 8.78 -23.47
C ILE A 204 5.10 8.23 -24.75
N PRO A 205 5.22 9.01 -25.83
CA PRO A 205 5.79 8.53 -27.09
C PRO A 205 7.28 8.16 -26.94
N ILE A 206 7.66 7.02 -27.50
CA ILE A 206 9.07 6.59 -27.57
C ILE A 206 9.71 7.23 -28.80
N GLN A 207 10.67 8.14 -28.58
CA GLN A 207 11.37 8.89 -29.64
C GLN A 207 12.83 8.45 -29.82
N ASP A 208 13.26 7.45 -29.05
CA ASP A 208 14.62 6.92 -29.03
C ASP A 208 14.65 5.44 -29.45
N ALA A 209 15.74 4.73 -29.14
CA ALA A 209 15.96 3.36 -29.57
C ALA A 209 15.39 2.29 -28.60
N TYR A 210 14.65 2.67 -27.56
CA TYR A 210 14.12 1.69 -26.60
C TYR A 210 12.96 0.87 -27.18
N SER A 211 12.91 -0.42 -26.82
CA SER A 211 11.71 -1.23 -27.06
C SER A 211 10.57 -0.81 -26.11
N CYS A 212 9.32 -1.16 -26.44
CA CYS A 212 8.17 -0.89 -25.56
C CYS A 212 8.38 -1.47 -24.15
N THR A 213 8.93 -2.70 -24.07
CA THR A 213 9.20 -3.35 -22.80
C THR A 213 10.32 -2.65 -22.04
N ASP A 214 11.41 -2.26 -22.69
CA ASP A 214 12.51 -1.55 -22.03
C ASP A 214 12.06 -0.16 -21.55
N HIS A 215 11.25 0.52 -22.34
CA HIS A 215 10.65 1.80 -21.97
C HIS A 215 9.78 1.66 -20.73
N TRP A 216 8.89 0.66 -20.68
CA TRP A 216 8.11 0.37 -19.48
C TRP A 216 8.99 -0.01 -18.28
N GLN A 217 10.05 -0.81 -18.48
CA GLN A 217 10.97 -1.14 -17.39
C GLN A 217 11.63 0.11 -16.84
N TRP A 218 12.06 1.03 -17.70
CA TRP A 218 12.61 2.32 -17.28
C TRP A 218 11.59 3.13 -16.49
N MET A 219 10.36 3.27 -16.98
CA MET A 219 9.27 3.94 -16.25
C MET A 219 8.99 3.29 -14.90
N ALA A 220 9.03 1.97 -14.81
CA ALA A 220 8.87 1.22 -13.56
C ALA A 220 10.00 1.55 -12.58
N THR A 221 11.25 1.72 -13.04
CA THR A 221 12.38 2.02 -12.14
C THR A 221 12.28 3.36 -11.41
N LEU A 222 11.47 4.30 -11.90
CA LEU A 222 11.26 5.59 -11.24
C LEU A 222 10.56 5.44 -9.87
N TRP A 223 9.85 4.34 -9.63
CA TRP A 223 9.25 4.03 -8.32
C TRP A 223 10.28 3.69 -7.23
N ARG A 224 11.57 3.53 -7.59
CA ARG A 224 12.62 3.19 -6.64
C ARG A 224 12.68 4.21 -5.49
N GLY A 225 12.67 3.70 -4.26
CA GLY A 225 12.68 4.52 -3.05
C GLY A 225 11.29 4.87 -2.53
N THR A 226 10.23 4.40 -3.18
CA THR A 226 8.90 4.24 -2.59
C THR A 226 8.79 2.89 -1.87
N VAL A 227 7.81 2.75 -0.98
CA VAL A 227 7.52 1.47 -0.33
C VAL A 227 6.73 0.57 -1.28
N GLY A 228 7.15 -0.69 -1.41
CA GLY A 228 6.42 -1.71 -2.16
C GLY A 228 5.31 -2.38 -1.35
N PRO A 229 4.40 -3.09 -2.01
CA PRO A 229 3.41 -3.90 -1.31
C PRO A 229 4.05 -5.13 -0.66
N ASP A 230 3.45 -5.60 0.42
CA ASP A 230 3.77 -6.86 1.07
C ASP A 230 3.21 -8.05 0.31
N LEU A 231 2.00 -7.88 -0.22
CA LEU A 231 1.27 -8.83 -1.05
C LEU A 231 0.58 -8.05 -2.16
N THR A 232 0.69 -8.56 -3.39
CA THR A 232 -0.10 -8.09 -4.53
C THR A 232 -1.22 -9.09 -4.81
N ILE A 233 -2.45 -8.62 -4.97
CA ILE A 233 -3.56 -9.43 -5.45
C ILE A 233 -3.82 -9.02 -6.90
N TYR A 234 -3.67 -9.95 -7.84
CA TYR A 234 -3.89 -9.71 -9.25
C TYR A 234 -5.25 -10.26 -9.70
N VAL A 235 -6.12 -9.39 -10.21
CA VAL A 235 -7.42 -9.74 -10.78
C VAL A 235 -7.23 -10.01 -12.28
N LYS A 236 -7.31 -11.29 -12.64
CA LYS A 236 -7.26 -11.74 -14.03
C LYS A 236 -8.67 -11.88 -14.58
N MET A 237 -8.96 -11.22 -15.69
CA MET A 237 -10.24 -11.36 -16.37
C MET A 237 -10.23 -12.62 -17.23
N TYR A 238 -11.33 -13.37 -17.23
CA TYR A 238 -11.49 -14.53 -18.10
C TYR A 238 -12.83 -14.51 -18.83
N GLU A 239 -12.84 -15.09 -20.02
CA GLU A 239 -14.06 -15.36 -20.78
C GLU A 239 -14.76 -16.59 -20.21
N LYS A 240 -16.09 -16.59 -20.21
CA LYS A 240 -16.93 -17.64 -19.63
C LYS A 240 -16.55 -19.06 -20.11
N ASP A 241 -16.12 -19.19 -21.35
CA ASP A 241 -15.82 -20.47 -22.00
C ASP A 241 -14.33 -20.90 -21.83
N ALA A 242 -13.47 -20.01 -21.32
CA ALA A 242 -12.04 -20.29 -21.09
C ALA A 242 -11.77 -21.13 -19.82
N GLY A 243 -12.82 -21.41 -19.04
CA GLY A 243 -12.73 -22.09 -17.75
C GLY A 243 -12.33 -21.15 -16.62
N VAL A 244 -12.76 -21.48 -15.39
CA VAL A 244 -12.43 -20.69 -14.20
C VAL A 244 -10.96 -20.92 -13.83
N SER A 245 -10.15 -19.86 -13.89
CA SER A 245 -8.81 -19.90 -13.33
C SER A 245 -8.90 -20.00 -11.82
N LYS A 246 -8.42 -21.10 -11.25
CA LYS A 246 -8.36 -21.26 -9.79
C LYS A 246 -7.45 -20.16 -9.21
N PRO A 247 -7.76 -19.64 -8.01
CA PRO A 247 -6.84 -18.77 -7.31
C PRO A 247 -5.48 -19.42 -7.11
N GLU A 248 -4.42 -18.69 -7.43
CA GLU A 248 -3.04 -19.18 -7.41
C GLU A 248 -2.20 -18.24 -6.54
N MET A 249 -1.47 -18.80 -5.57
CA MET A 249 -0.50 -18.05 -4.77
C MET A 249 0.90 -18.31 -5.32
N ASP A 250 1.57 -17.26 -5.77
CA ASP A 250 2.99 -17.24 -6.09
C ASP A 250 3.76 -16.67 -4.90
N ASP A 251 4.25 -17.55 -4.03
CA ASP A 251 5.00 -17.16 -2.83
C ASP A 251 6.29 -16.41 -3.14
N ALA A 252 6.93 -16.72 -4.27
CA ALA A 252 8.21 -16.12 -4.64
C ALA A 252 8.05 -14.64 -5.00
N ASN A 253 6.95 -14.30 -5.69
CA ASN A 253 6.64 -12.92 -6.05
C ASN A 253 5.64 -12.27 -5.08
N ARG A 254 5.12 -13.02 -4.10
CA ARG A 254 4.05 -12.61 -3.17
C ARG A 254 2.86 -12.03 -3.95
N CYS A 255 2.38 -12.83 -4.88
CA CYS A 255 1.28 -12.49 -5.75
C CYS A 255 0.17 -13.54 -5.62
N LEU A 256 -1.02 -13.11 -5.19
CA LEU A 256 -2.23 -13.92 -5.24
C LEU A 256 -3.00 -13.56 -6.51
N THR A 257 -3.09 -14.47 -7.46
CA THR A 257 -3.91 -14.28 -8.66
C THR A 257 -5.30 -14.84 -8.44
N ILE A 258 -6.33 -14.08 -8.78
CA ILE A 258 -7.74 -14.52 -8.79
C ILE A 258 -8.40 -14.23 -10.13
N GLY A 259 -9.35 -15.07 -10.52
CA GLY A 259 -10.15 -14.88 -11.73
C GLY A 259 -11.40 -14.04 -11.48
N LYS A 260 -11.80 -13.23 -12.46
CA LYS A 260 -13.17 -12.69 -12.57
C LYS A 260 -13.71 -12.87 -14.00
N GLU A 261 -14.94 -13.37 -14.10
CA GLU A 261 -15.65 -13.44 -15.38
C GLU A 261 -15.94 -12.01 -15.89
N LYS A 262 -15.65 -11.73 -17.17
CA LYS A 262 -15.75 -10.39 -17.77
C LYS A 262 -17.06 -9.66 -17.47
N ASP A 263 -18.18 -10.33 -17.65
CA ASP A 263 -19.52 -9.79 -17.40
C ASP A 263 -20.16 -10.36 -16.11
N GLY A 264 -19.37 -11.02 -15.28
CA GLY A 264 -19.81 -11.67 -14.06
C GLY A 264 -19.33 -10.97 -12.78
N ARG A 265 -19.73 -11.57 -11.65
CA ARG A 265 -19.25 -11.22 -10.31
C ARG A 265 -18.09 -12.10 -9.89
N PHE A 266 -17.30 -11.66 -8.91
CA PHE A 266 -16.39 -12.57 -8.22
C PHE A 266 -17.16 -13.76 -7.66
N SER A 267 -16.60 -14.97 -7.78
CA SER A 267 -17.21 -16.13 -7.16
C SER A 267 -17.06 -16.08 -5.64
N ASP A 268 -18.07 -16.53 -4.91
CA ASP A 268 -18.01 -16.56 -3.44
C ASP A 268 -16.85 -17.45 -2.94
N ALA A 269 -16.43 -18.44 -3.74
CA ALA A 269 -15.29 -19.29 -3.45
C ALA A 269 -13.96 -18.53 -3.54
N ASP A 270 -13.79 -17.71 -4.58
CA ASP A 270 -12.58 -16.90 -4.75
C ASP A 270 -12.49 -15.81 -3.68
N LEU A 271 -13.60 -15.14 -3.37
CA LEU A 271 -13.65 -14.16 -2.28
C LEU A 271 -13.33 -14.82 -0.92
N ARG A 272 -13.85 -16.02 -0.64
CA ARG A 272 -13.47 -16.78 0.56
C ARG A 272 -11.98 -17.09 0.59
N ARG A 273 -11.40 -17.48 -0.55
CA ARG A 273 -9.96 -17.77 -0.69
C ARG A 273 -9.11 -16.52 -0.47
N VAL A 274 -9.47 -15.38 -1.05
CA VAL A 274 -8.78 -14.09 -0.82
C VAL A 274 -8.79 -13.73 0.66
N GLY A 275 -9.96 -13.78 1.29
CA GLY A 275 -10.07 -13.47 2.71
C GLY A 275 -9.20 -14.37 3.58
N PHE A 276 -9.15 -15.67 3.29
CA PHE A 276 -8.29 -16.63 3.98
C PHE A 276 -6.80 -16.31 3.79
N GLU A 277 -6.34 -16.22 2.54
CA GLU A 277 -4.92 -16.00 2.21
C GLU A 277 -4.40 -14.67 2.74
N VAL A 278 -5.19 -13.60 2.65
CA VAL A 278 -4.82 -12.28 3.19
C VAL A 278 -4.70 -12.33 4.71
N SER A 279 -5.66 -12.94 5.42
CA SER A 279 -5.59 -13.09 6.87
C SER A 279 -4.41 -13.95 7.31
N GLU A 280 -4.18 -15.10 6.66
CA GLU A 280 -3.04 -15.98 6.92
C GLU A 280 -1.72 -15.25 6.68
N PHE A 281 -1.60 -14.50 5.59
CA PHE A 281 -0.42 -13.72 5.27
C PHE A 281 -0.13 -12.67 6.36
N ILE A 282 -1.13 -11.85 6.71
CA ILE A 282 -0.99 -10.79 7.72
C ILE A 282 -0.65 -11.39 9.10
N ASN A 283 -1.20 -12.56 9.42
CA ASN A 283 -0.91 -13.26 10.67
C ASN A 283 0.48 -13.89 10.71
N GLY A 284 0.94 -14.45 9.59
CA GLY A 284 2.28 -14.97 9.41
C GLY A 284 3.39 -13.90 9.37
N MET A 285 3.05 -12.62 9.19
CA MET A 285 4.04 -11.54 9.26
C MET A 285 4.62 -11.36 10.67
N ALA A 286 3.80 -11.54 11.71
CA ALA A 286 4.20 -11.34 13.09
C ALA A 286 5.18 -12.41 13.58
N SER A 287 5.10 -13.64 13.05
CA SER A 287 5.96 -14.75 13.44
C SER A 287 7.36 -14.72 12.80
N LYS A 288 7.57 -13.87 11.79
CA LYS A 288 8.87 -13.69 11.11
C LYS A 288 9.71 -12.52 11.66
N SER A 289 9.18 -11.73 12.60
CA SER A 289 9.90 -10.65 13.30
C SER A 289 10.51 -11.08 14.65
N MET A 290 10.51 -12.37 14.99
CA MET A 290 11.26 -12.96 16.12
C MET A 290 12.48 -13.75 15.61
#